data_AF-A0AAU1ELT6-F1
#
_entry.id   AF-A0AAU1ELT6-F1
#
_cell.length_a   1.000
_cell.length_b   1.000
_cell.length_c   1.000
_cell.angle_alpha   90.00
_cell.angle_beta   90.00
_cell.angle_gamma   90.00
#
_symmetry.space_group_name_H-M   'P 1'
#
loop_
_entity.id
_entity.type
_entity.pdbx_description
1 polymer ?
#
loop_
_entity_poly.entity_id
_entity_poly.type
_entity_poly.pdbx_seq_one_letter_code
_entity_poly.pdbx_strand_id
1 'polypeptide(L)'
;MRLVPKWALLSSGCAPVLLIGGWTIAALLEGPAYNPATQTISVLAAYGAAGSWVMTGALLAVGVCHLLTAWGLRAAVFAGRVALGCGGVSALVVALLPPPSSGGSLHHGSVAAVGFTLLAVWPVLAADRNGTAPWGLRPAPSIVATVLIGVGAAWFLIEMHHHGAAGLTERLVTSIQSL
;
A
#
# COMPACT_ATOMS: atom_id res chain seq x y z
N MET A 1 8.52 -25.93 -9.98
CA MET A 1 8.31 -24.53 -9.54
C MET A 1 7.44 -23.83 -10.58
N ARG A 2 6.30 -23.25 -10.21
CA ARG A 2 5.50 -22.45 -11.16
C ARG A 2 6.22 -21.11 -11.35
N LEU A 3 6.71 -20.85 -12.56
CA LEU A 3 7.38 -19.60 -12.89
C LEU A 3 6.40 -18.43 -12.75
N VAL A 4 6.82 -17.37 -12.06
CA VAL A 4 6.07 -16.12 -12.01
C VAL A 4 6.23 -15.43 -13.37
N PRO A 5 5.15 -15.05 -14.06
CA PRO A 5 5.25 -14.44 -15.37
C PRO A 5 5.89 -13.04 -15.27
N LYS A 6 6.71 -12.66 -16.26
CA LYS A 6 7.46 -11.39 -16.26
C LYS A 6 6.57 -10.15 -16.09
N TRP A 7 5.36 -10.18 -16.64
CA TRP A 7 4.41 -9.07 -16.50
C TRP A 7 3.94 -8.87 -15.05
N ALA A 8 3.86 -9.93 -14.25
CA ALA A 8 3.50 -9.82 -12.84
C ALA A 8 4.65 -9.24 -12.02
N LEU A 9 5.89 -9.59 -12.36
CA LEU A 9 7.08 -8.97 -11.78
C LEU A 9 7.18 -7.49 -12.15
N LEU A 10 6.90 -7.14 -13.40
CA LEU A 10 6.83 -5.75 -13.86
C LEU A 10 5.75 -4.99 -13.10
N SER A 11 4.55 -5.57 -12.96
CA SER A 11 3.45 -4.99 -12.19
C SER A 11 3.82 -4.72 -10.73
N SER A 12 4.43 -5.71 -10.05
CA SER A 12 4.93 -5.57 -8.67
C SER A 12 5.98 -4.47 -8.58
N GLY A 13 6.96 -4.45 -9.49
CA GLY A 13 8.02 -3.45 -9.50
C GLY A 13 7.54 -2.03 -9.85
N CYS A 14 6.44 -1.89 -10.60
CA CYS A 14 5.85 -0.60 -10.91
C CYS A 14 5.11 0.01 -9.71
N ALA A 15 4.48 -0.78 -8.85
CA ALA A 15 3.72 -0.28 -7.71
C ALA A 15 4.51 0.70 -6.79
N PRO A 16 5.72 0.38 -6.29
CA PRO A 16 6.47 1.31 -5.46
C PRO A 16 6.91 2.55 -6.24
N VAL A 17 7.28 2.40 -7.52
CA VAL A 17 7.71 3.53 -8.37
C VAL A 17 6.57 4.51 -8.60
N LEU A 18 5.37 3.99 -8.91
CA LEU A 18 4.16 4.78 -9.11
C LEU A 18 3.73 5.47 -7.82
N LEU A 19 3.82 4.79 -6.69
CA LEU A 19 3.45 5.34 -5.39
C LEU A 19 4.42 6.46 -4.97
N ILE A 20 5.72 6.18 -5.01
CA ILE A 20 6.77 7.14 -4.64
C ILE A 20 6.75 8.34 -5.58
N GLY A 21 6.71 8.10 -6.89
CA GLY A 21 6.59 9.17 -7.89
C GLY A 21 5.32 9.99 -7.69
N GLY A 22 4.19 9.32 -7.45
CA GLY A 22 2.88 9.93 -7.23
C GLY A 22 2.87 10.91 -6.06
N TRP A 23 3.27 10.48 -4.86
CA TRP A 23 3.30 11.41 -3.73
C TRP A 23 4.36 12.49 -3.88
N THR A 24 5.46 12.22 -4.59
CA THR A 24 6.55 13.20 -4.76
C THR A 24 6.08 14.34 -5.66
N ILE A 25 5.46 14.00 -6.80
CA ILE A 25 4.89 14.98 -7.72
C ILE A 25 3.70 15.70 -7.06
N ALA A 26 2.81 14.98 -6.37
CA ALA A 26 1.68 15.59 -5.69
C ALA A 26 2.12 16.58 -4.59
N ALA A 27 3.15 16.26 -3.81
CA ALA A 27 3.72 17.16 -2.81
C ALA A 27 4.36 18.42 -3.43
N LEU A 28 5.03 18.29 -4.58
CA LEU A 28 5.58 19.44 -5.31
C LEU A 28 4.46 20.37 -5.81
N LEU A 29 3.34 19.81 -6.27
CA LEU A 29 2.18 20.59 -6.71
C LEU A 29 1.45 21.27 -5.54
N GLU A 30 1.37 20.60 -4.39
CA GLU A 30 0.78 21.15 -3.17
C GLU A 30 1.59 22.35 -2.63
N GLY A 31 2.92 22.28 -2.78
CA GLY A 31 3.83 23.37 -2.45
C GLY A 31 4.29 23.40 -0.99
N PRO A 32 4.97 24.49 -0.57
CA PRO A 32 5.74 24.52 0.68
C PRO A 32 4.93 24.42 1.97
N ALA A 33 3.61 24.62 1.91
CA ALA A 33 2.72 24.44 3.06
C ALA A 33 2.55 22.97 3.44
N TYR A 34 2.84 22.05 2.51
CA TYR A 34 2.81 20.62 2.75
C TYR A 34 4.09 20.13 3.45
N ASN A 35 3.94 19.54 4.63
CA ASN A 35 5.04 18.92 5.36
C ASN A 35 4.98 17.38 5.21
N PRO A 36 5.86 16.76 4.42
CA PRO A 36 5.83 15.30 4.18
C PRO A 36 6.19 14.46 5.42
N ALA A 37 6.81 15.05 6.45
CA ALA A 37 7.12 14.32 7.67
C ALA A 37 5.87 14.12 8.54
N THR A 38 5.00 15.12 8.63
CA THR A 38 3.83 15.11 9.53
C THR A 38 2.52 14.87 8.79
N GLN A 39 2.40 15.30 7.53
CA GLN A 39 1.18 15.15 6.73
C GLN A 39 1.24 13.90 5.85
N THR A 40 0.12 13.17 5.86
CA THR A 40 -0.04 11.90 5.17
C THR A 40 -0.08 12.06 3.66
N ILE A 41 0.18 10.96 2.95
CA ILE A 41 -0.13 10.74 1.54
C ILE A 41 -1.63 10.98 1.31
N SER A 42 -2.48 10.58 2.26
CA SER A 42 -3.92 10.78 2.18
C SER A 42 -4.32 12.27 2.12
N VAL A 43 -3.55 13.17 2.76
CA VAL A 43 -3.75 14.63 2.61
C VAL A 43 -3.49 15.07 1.17
N LEU A 44 -2.50 14.49 0.48
CA LEU A 44 -2.23 14.83 -0.93
C LEU A 44 -3.36 14.38 -1.86
N ALA A 45 -4.18 13.42 -1.45
CA ALA A 45 -5.36 12.99 -2.19
C ALA A 45 -6.65 13.74 -1.79
N ALA A 46 -6.60 14.61 -0.77
CA ALA A 46 -7.79 15.27 -0.23
C ALA A 46 -8.46 16.22 -1.23
N TYR A 47 -9.76 16.43 -1.06
CA TYR A 47 -10.48 17.43 -1.87
C TYR A 47 -9.86 18.81 -1.71
N GLY A 48 -9.57 19.48 -2.83
CA GLY A 48 -8.99 20.82 -2.84
C GLY A 48 -7.46 20.87 -2.77
N ALA A 49 -6.78 19.74 -2.51
CA ALA A 49 -5.33 19.66 -2.67
C ALA A 49 -4.96 19.81 -4.16
N ALA A 50 -3.98 20.65 -4.46
CA ALA A 50 -3.52 20.93 -5.83
C ALA A 50 -2.95 19.66 -6.50
N GLY A 51 -2.31 18.80 -5.71
CA GLY A 51 -1.77 17.50 -6.13
C GLY A 51 -2.77 16.33 -6.15
N SER A 52 -4.05 16.56 -5.80
CA SER A 52 -5.05 15.49 -5.57
C SER A 52 -5.24 14.54 -6.74
N TRP A 53 -5.28 15.05 -7.97
CA TRP A 53 -5.46 14.24 -9.16
C TRP A 53 -4.27 13.32 -9.43
N VAL A 54 -3.04 13.79 -9.15
CA VAL A 54 -1.82 12.97 -9.28
C VAL A 54 -1.84 11.85 -8.26
N MET A 55 -2.10 12.20 -7.00
CA MET A 55 -2.10 11.22 -5.92
C MET A 55 -3.21 10.17 -6.12
N THR A 56 -4.40 10.60 -6.51
CA THR A 56 -5.52 9.72 -6.85
C THR A 56 -5.17 8.78 -8.00
N GLY A 57 -4.58 9.31 -9.08
CA GLY A 57 -4.10 8.51 -10.22
C GLY A 57 -3.05 7.48 -9.80
N ALA A 58 -2.11 7.86 -8.94
CA ALA A 58 -1.11 6.95 -8.39
C ALA A 58 -1.73 5.83 -7.55
N LEU A 59 -2.69 6.14 -6.66
CA LEU A 59 -3.41 5.13 -5.87
C LEU A 59 -4.20 4.16 -6.75
N LEU A 60 -4.86 4.67 -7.79
CA LEU A 60 -5.56 3.82 -8.77
C LEU A 60 -4.57 2.87 -9.48
N ALA A 61 -3.45 3.40 -9.97
CA ALA A 61 -2.44 2.61 -10.66
C ALA A 61 -1.81 1.55 -9.74
N VAL A 62 -1.51 1.91 -8.49
CA VAL A 62 -1.02 0.98 -7.47
C VAL A 62 -2.04 -0.12 -7.18
N GLY A 63 -3.33 0.21 -7.04
CA GLY A 63 -4.41 -0.77 -6.86
C GLY A 63 -4.49 -1.77 -8.02
N VAL A 64 -4.39 -1.28 -9.27
CA VAL A 64 -4.31 -2.13 -10.47
C VAL A 64 -3.07 -3.01 -10.44
N CYS A 65 -1.90 -2.47 -10.05
CA CYS A 65 -0.67 -3.26 -9.93
C CYS A 65 -0.84 -4.42 -8.95
N HIS A 66 -1.45 -4.19 -7.78
CA HIS A 66 -1.73 -5.24 -6.79
C HIS A 66 -2.66 -6.33 -7.35
N LEU A 67 -3.71 -5.96 -8.08
CA LEU A 67 -4.63 -6.89 -8.71
C LEU A 67 -3.94 -7.78 -9.77
N LEU A 68 -3.13 -7.16 -10.61
CA LEU A 68 -2.34 -7.85 -11.62
C LEU A 68 -1.31 -8.79 -10.97
N THR A 69 -0.58 -8.32 -9.94
CA THR A 69 0.36 -9.15 -9.19
C THR A 69 -0.35 -10.35 -8.53
N ALA A 70 -1.49 -10.13 -7.88
CA ALA A 70 -2.31 -11.19 -7.30
C ALA A 70 -2.78 -12.22 -8.34
N TRP A 71 -3.16 -11.76 -9.54
CA TRP A 71 -3.53 -12.64 -10.65
C TRP A 71 -2.33 -13.50 -11.10
N GLY A 72 -1.17 -12.88 -11.28
CA GLY A 72 0.02 -13.51 -11.87
C GLY A 72 0.82 -14.38 -10.91
N LEU A 73 0.75 -14.14 -9.60
CA LEU A 73 1.51 -14.83 -8.56
C LEU A 73 0.96 -16.24 -8.24
N ARG A 74 0.90 -17.11 -9.25
CA ARG A 74 0.35 -18.48 -9.13
C ARG A 74 1.17 -19.43 -8.24
N ALA A 75 2.36 -19.00 -7.82
CA ALA A 75 3.19 -19.72 -6.85
C ALA A 75 2.73 -19.49 -5.40
N ALA A 76 2.00 -18.41 -5.12
CA ALA A 76 1.44 -18.12 -3.81
C ALA A 76 0.17 -18.95 -3.56
N VAL A 77 -0.05 -19.29 -2.29
CA VAL A 77 -1.30 -19.89 -1.83
C VAL A 77 -2.48 -18.96 -2.15
N PHE A 78 -3.62 -19.54 -2.51
CA PHE A 78 -4.80 -18.80 -2.97
C PHE A 78 -5.25 -17.73 -1.96
N ALA A 79 -5.23 -18.03 -0.67
CA ALA A 79 -5.60 -17.09 0.39
C ALA A 79 -4.78 -15.80 0.34
N GLY A 80 -3.46 -15.90 0.19
CA GLY A 80 -2.58 -14.72 0.05
C GLY A 80 -2.83 -13.92 -1.22
N ARG A 81 -3.16 -14.60 -2.33
CA ARG A 81 -3.53 -13.92 -3.58
C ARG A 81 -4.84 -13.13 -3.43
N VAL A 82 -5.83 -13.71 -2.74
CA VAL A 82 -7.08 -13.02 -2.43
C VAL A 82 -6.82 -11.83 -1.52
N ALA A 83 -6.03 -11.98 -0.46
CA ALA A 83 -5.67 -10.89 0.43
C ALA A 83 -4.96 -9.74 -0.32
N LEU A 84 -3.98 -10.06 -1.15
CA LEU A 84 -3.28 -9.07 -1.99
C LEU A 84 -4.23 -8.36 -2.96
N GLY A 85 -5.10 -9.12 -3.64
CA GLY A 85 -6.10 -8.58 -4.55
C GLY A 85 -7.09 -7.65 -3.85
N CYS A 86 -7.60 -8.05 -2.67
CA CYS A 86 -8.47 -7.22 -1.84
C CYS A 86 -7.75 -5.97 -1.30
N GLY A 87 -6.45 -6.06 -1.02
CA GLY A 87 -5.60 -4.88 -0.73
C GLY A 87 -5.56 -3.92 -1.91
N GLY A 88 -5.39 -4.43 -3.13
CA GLY A 88 -5.50 -3.65 -4.37
C GLY A 88 -6.86 -2.99 -4.56
N VAL A 89 -7.96 -3.73 -4.35
CA VAL A 89 -9.33 -3.16 -4.37
C VAL A 89 -9.47 -2.05 -3.33
N SER A 90 -8.94 -2.26 -2.12
CA SER A 90 -9.00 -1.24 -1.06
C SER A 90 -8.29 0.04 -1.48
N ALA A 91 -7.14 -0.04 -2.15
CA ALA A 91 -6.45 1.12 -2.72
C ALA A 91 -7.29 1.85 -3.78
N LEU A 92 -8.00 1.10 -4.65
CA LEU A 92 -8.93 1.70 -5.61
C LEU A 92 -10.08 2.43 -4.90
N VAL A 93 -10.66 1.82 -3.88
CA VAL A 93 -11.77 2.42 -3.12
C VAL A 93 -11.32 3.65 -2.35
N VAL A 94 -10.12 3.64 -1.74
CA VAL A 94 -9.53 4.82 -1.10
C VAL A 94 -9.36 5.97 -2.09
N ALA A 95 -8.92 5.69 -3.31
CA ALA A 95 -8.80 6.70 -4.36
C ALA A 95 -10.17 7.30 -4.77
N LEU A 96 -11.25 6.52 -4.67
CA LEU A 96 -12.62 6.97 -4.94
C LEU A 96 -13.29 7.63 -3.73
N LEU A 97 -12.68 7.56 -2.54
CA LEU A 97 -13.15 8.18 -1.30
C LEU A 97 -12.11 9.17 -0.75
N PRO A 98 -11.80 10.28 -1.45
CA PRO A 98 -10.90 11.30 -0.95
C PRO A 98 -11.31 11.80 0.44
N PRO A 99 -10.37 12.01 1.37
CA PRO A 99 -10.69 12.63 2.64
C PRO A 99 -11.06 14.12 2.44
N PRO A 100 -11.92 14.68 3.29
CA PRO A 100 -12.22 16.11 3.26
C PRO A 100 -10.99 16.93 3.68
N SER A 101 -10.85 18.15 3.15
CA SER A 101 -9.77 19.07 3.53
C SER A 101 -9.81 19.50 5.00
N SER A 102 -10.97 19.39 5.64
CA SER A 102 -11.18 19.74 7.05
C SER A 102 -10.65 18.69 8.04
N GLY A 103 -10.19 17.51 7.58
CA GLY A 103 -9.60 16.49 8.45
C GLY A 103 -10.01 15.05 8.12
N GLY A 104 -10.03 14.18 9.14
CA GLY A 104 -10.27 12.74 8.99
C GLY A 104 -11.69 12.40 8.51
N SER A 105 -11.80 11.32 7.73
CA SER A 105 -13.07 10.71 7.32
C SER A 105 -13.14 9.27 7.80
N LEU A 106 -14.21 8.89 8.49
CA LEU A 106 -14.40 7.52 8.97
C LEU A 106 -14.48 6.54 7.80
N HIS A 107 -15.19 6.89 6.72
CA HIS A 107 -15.29 6.03 5.54
C HIS A 107 -13.91 5.79 4.90
N HIS A 108 -13.14 6.85 4.66
CA HIS A 108 -11.79 6.75 4.11
C HIS A 108 -10.88 5.94 5.04
N GLY A 109 -10.86 6.31 6.34
CA GLY A 109 -10.03 5.67 7.35
C GLY A 109 -10.32 4.19 7.52
N SER A 110 -11.60 3.77 7.50
CA SER A 110 -11.96 2.35 7.58
C SER A 110 -11.48 1.56 6.36
N VAL A 111 -11.64 2.09 5.15
CA VAL A 111 -11.15 1.40 3.93
C VAL A 111 -9.63 1.34 3.92
N ALA A 112 -8.95 2.43 4.30
CA ALA A 112 -7.49 2.46 4.42
C ALA A 112 -7.01 1.42 5.45
N ALA A 113 -7.63 1.34 6.63
CA ALA A 113 -7.29 0.35 7.64
C ALA A 113 -7.46 -1.09 7.15
N VAL A 114 -8.54 -1.39 6.43
CA VAL A 114 -8.75 -2.70 5.77
C VAL A 114 -7.65 -2.97 4.76
N GLY A 115 -7.31 -2.02 3.90
CA GLY A 115 -6.24 -2.15 2.92
C GLY A 115 -4.88 -2.43 3.57
N PHE A 116 -4.50 -1.65 4.57
CA PHE A 116 -3.26 -1.85 5.32
C PHE A 116 -3.21 -3.22 5.99
N THR A 117 -4.32 -3.66 6.59
CA THR A 117 -4.40 -4.97 7.26
C THR A 117 -4.23 -6.09 6.25
N LEU A 118 -4.94 -6.05 5.13
CA LEU A 118 -4.82 -7.04 4.06
C LEU A 118 -3.40 -7.09 3.49
N LEU A 119 -2.80 -5.93 3.24
CA LEU A 119 -1.42 -5.81 2.76
C LEU A 119 -0.37 -6.16 3.83
N ALA A 120 -0.73 -6.19 5.12
CA ALA A 120 0.13 -6.70 6.17
C ALA A 120 0.10 -8.24 6.24
N VAL A 121 -1.10 -8.84 6.14
CA VAL A 121 -1.27 -10.29 6.36
C VAL A 121 -1.11 -11.14 5.10
N TRP A 122 -1.17 -10.56 3.90
CA TRP A 122 -1.06 -11.33 2.66
C TRP A 122 0.21 -12.20 2.57
N PRO A 123 1.41 -11.82 3.09
CA PRO A 123 2.60 -12.65 2.91
C PRO A 123 2.46 -13.98 3.65
N VAL A 124 2.02 -13.97 4.91
CA VAL A 124 1.81 -15.22 5.67
C VAL A 124 0.68 -16.07 5.09
N LEU A 125 -0.36 -15.45 4.52
CA LEU A 125 -1.44 -16.14 3.82
C LEU A 125 -1.00 -16.69 2.44
N ALA A 126 0.04 -16.12 1.84
CA ALA A 126 0.62 -16.53 0.57
C ALA A 126 1.65 -17.65 0.71
N ALA A 127 2.13 -17.90 1.94
CA ALA A 127 3.24 -18.80 2.20
C ALA A 127 2.94 -20.26 1.83
N ASP A 128 3.80 -20.87 1.01
CA ASP A 128 3.78 -22.30 0.72
C ASP A 128 4.59 -23.07 1.77
N ARG A 129 3.89 -23.88 2.56
CA ARG A 129 4.50 -24.73 3.59
C ARG A 129 5.14 -25.99 3.01
N ASN A 130 4.83 -26.35 1.76
CA ASN A 130 5.32 -27.57 1.13
C ASN A 130 6.73 -27.40 0.54
N GLY A 131 7.32 -26.21 0.62
CA GLY A 131 8.71 -25.94 0.22
C GLY A 131 8.94 -25.91 -1.30
N THR A 132 7.89 -25.94 -2.10
CA THR A 132 7.97 -25.97 -3.58
C THR A 132 7.98 -24.58 -4.22
N ALA A 133 7.60 -23.55 -3.45
CA ALA A 133 7.56 -22.17 -3.88
C ALA A 133 8.94 -21.45 -3.79
N PRO A 134 9.09 -20.32 -4.52
CA PRO A 134 10.24 -19.43 -4.38
C PRO A 134 10.51 -19.00 -2.93
N TRP A 135 11.75 -18.63 -2.63
CA TRP A 135 12.22 -18.35 -1.26
C TRP A 135 11.36 -17.32 -0.50
N GLY A 136 10.90 -16.26 -1.18
CA GLY A 136 10.08 -15.20 -0.57
C GLY A 136 8.68 -15.66 -0.11
N LEU A 137 8.19 -16.77 -0.65
CA LEU A 137 6.91 -17.39 -0.26
C LEU A 137 7.09 -18.52 0.74
N ARG A 138 8.29 -18.68 1.32
CA ARG A 138 8.50 -19.64 2.41
C ARG A 138 8.01 -19.03 3.73
N PRO A 139 7.58 -19.87 4.70
CA PRO A 139 6.99 -19.38 5.96
C PRO A 139 7.84 -18.35 6.70
N ALA A 140 9.14 -18.57 6.86
CA ALA A 140 10.01 -17.66 7.62
C ALA A 140 10.11 -16.25 7.00
N PRO A 141 10.49 -16.07 5.71
CA PRO A 141 10.43 -14.75 5.05
C PRO A 141 9.05 -14.11 5.09
N SER A 142 7.98 -14.89 4.89
CA SER A 142 6.61 -14.37 4.93
C SER A 142 6.20 -13.86 6.31
N ILE A 143 6.61 -14.54 7.39
CA ILE A 143 6.40 -14.07 8.77
C ILE A 143 7.18 -12.78 9.02
N VAL A 144 8.46 -12.73 8.63
CA VAL A 144 9.30 -11.53 8.78
C VAL A 144 8.66 -10.34 8.06
N ALA A 145 8.24 -10.51 6.81
CA ALA A 145 7.56 -9.44 6.06
C ALA A 145 6.26 -8.99 6.75
N THR A 146 5.42 -9.93 7.18
CA THR A 146 4.17 -9.65 7.90
C THR A 146 4.43 -8.85 9.18
N VAL A 147 5.44 -9.24 9.97
CA VAL A 147 5.80 -8.55 11.22
C VAL A 147 6.34 -7.15 10.93
N LEU A 148 7.23 -6.99 9.95
CA LEU A 148 7.78 -5.68 9.59
C LEU A 148 6.69 -4.71 9.13
N ILE A 149 5.78 -5.18 8.27
CA ILE A 149 4.65 -4.36 7.82
C ILE A 149 3.71 -4.04 8.99
N GLY A 150 3.41 -5.03 9.84
CA GLY A 150 2.54 -4.85 11.01
C GLY A 150 3.10 -3.85 12.01
N VAL A 151 4.41 -3.93 12.32
CA VAL A 151 5.10 -2.96 13.19
C VAL A 151 5.10 -1.57 12.55
N GLY A 152 5.39 -1.46 11.25
CA GLY A 152 5.33 -0.19 10.53
C GLY A 152 3.93 0.44 10.55
N ALA A 153 2.89 -0.37 10.36
CA ALA A 153 1.49 0.08 10.43
C ALA A 153 1.11 0.52 11.85
N ALA A 154 1.52 -0.23 12.88
CA ALA A 154 1.31 0.16 14.27
C ALA A 154 2.01 1.48 14.61
N TRP A 155 3.26 1.67 14.16
CA TRP A 155 3.98 2.92 14.32
C TRP A 155 3.24 4.08 13.64
N PHE A 156 2.80 3.90 12.38
CA PHE A 156 2.00 4.91 11.70
C PHE A 156 0.74 5.31 12.49
N LEU A 157 -0.01 4.34 13.03
CA LEU A 157 -1.18 4.61 13.85
C LEU A 157 -0.85 5.41 15.13
N ILE A 158 0.28 5.09 15.78
CA ILE A 158 0.76 5.81 16.97
C ILE A 158 1.08 7.27 16.61
N GLU A 159 1.86 7.51 15.55
CA GLU A 159 2.21 8.88 15.12
C GLU A 159 0.98 9.68 14.70
N MET A 160 0.01 9.05 14.05
CA MET A 160 -1.25 9.68 13.67
C MET A 160 -2.07 10.09 14.89
N HIS A 161 -2.09 9.28 15.95
CA HIS A 161 -2.78 9.60 17.20
C HIS A 161 -2.09 10.70 18.00
N HIS A 162 -0.75 10.75 17.97
CA HIS A 162 0.05 11.75 18.67
C HIS A 162 0.35 13.00 17.85
N HIS A 163 -0.16 13.11 16.61
CA HIS A 163 0.13 14.20 15.68
C HIS A 163 1.63 14.40 15.43
N GLY A 164 2.40 13.31 15.42
CA GLY A 164 3.83 13.29 15.20
C GLY A 164 4.21 13.11 13.73
N ALA A 165 5.14 12.20 13.45
CA ALA A 165 5.69 11.94 12.12
C ALA A 165 4.82 10.98 11.28
N ALA A 166 3.51 11.21 11.24
CA ALA A 166 2.54 10.34 10.55
C ALA A 166 2.82 10.24 9.04
N GLY A 167 3.20 11.36 8.41
CA GLY A 167 3.55 11.41 7.00
C GLY A 167 4.78 10.58 6.62
N LEU A 168 5.80 10.57 7.49
CA LEU A 168 7.01 9.76 7.29
C LEU A 168 6.70 8.28 7.45
N THR A 169 6.04 7.92 8.55
CA THR A 169 5.74 6.52 8.89
C THR A 169 4.78 5.87 7.89
N GLU A 170 3.76 6.60 7.41
CA GLU A 170 2.87 6.13 6.34
C GLU A 170 3.65 5.81 5.06
N ARG A 171 4.57 6.70 4.63
CA ARG A 171 5.40 6.48 3.45
C ARG A 171 6.31 5.27 3.60
N LEU A 172 6.90 5.09 4.77
CA LEU A 172 7.75 3.93 5.05
C LEU A 172 6.96 2.63 4.93
N VAL A 173 5.84 2.51 5.63
CA VAL A 173 5.04 1.27 5.61
C VAL A 173 4.39 1.03 4.24
N THR A 174 3.88 2.07 3.57
CA THR A 174 3.26 1.91 2.24
C THR A 174 4.29 1.61 1.14
N SER A 175 5.52 2.11 1.26
CA SER A 175 6.63 1.67 0.41
C SER A 175 6.84 0.17 0.54
N ILE A 176 6.90 -0.35 1.78
CA ILE A 176 7.10 -1.78 2.03
C ILE A 176 5.92 -2.61 1.52
N GLN A 177 4.68 -2.14 1.72
CA GLN A 177 3.47 -2.82 1.27
C GLN A 177 3.32 -2.88 -0.25
N SER A 178 3.97 -1.97 -0.98
CA SER A 178 3.92 -1.90 -2.44
C SER A 178 4.92 -2.83 -3.14
N LEU A 179 5.86 -3.46 -2.42
CA LEU A 179 6.92 -4.32 -2.97
C LEU A 179 6.44 -5.73 -3.34
#